data_AF-A0A954BYM6-F1
#
_entry.id   AF-A0A954BYM6-F1
#
_cell.length_a   1.000
_cell.length_b   1.000
_cell.length_c   1.000
_cell.angle_alpha   90.00
_cell.angle_beta   90.00
_cell.angle_gamma   90.00
#
_symmetry.space_group_name_H-M   'P 1'
#
loop_
_entity.id
_entity.type
_entity.pdbx_description
1 polymer ?
#
loop_
_entity_poly.entity_id
_entity_poly.type
_entity_poly.pdbx_seq_one_letter_code
_entity_poly.pdbx_strand_id
1 'polypeptide(L)'
;MARRLSRHPFKLDPATESELQARLRKVSKSRRYSEALRTLTRGDGFAVVVPVLKGVGAPRLDEVLRLLAGLELARQLRNRRIGKVVTLIWPCIDIGEWDDAGVSAIMQRNGELEDIGFRGGDVARYLQMLRGTLPGTGFSSLLMDQITREADEDPDVFKARLLLRWFDDEGVTWLAPTNDGNFESNLRVWFRRIPMVAAVGTGSPTGGIPPGEPVPFPGVSATIIEGKVESWLDKFALQPEEVLAGEVRPDAASHRHLPEDVPTVVNLAKEQVLGTILRLEMGLEELGFHPESEIKKALTNTDIGFDKLRQRAVSEASREVDTNAKQLSKLFRYMLPDGRPQQEVMSLLHYLDFYGPDFLDGLRDVLQFDDVRHQAVYLAEE
;
A
#
# COMPACT_ATOMS: atom_id res chain seq x y z
N MET A 1 35.38 -7.85 3.04
CA MET A 1 34.46 -8.55 2.12
C MET A 1 34.96 -8.53 0.67
N ALA A 2 35.22 -7.37 0.05
CA ALA A 2 35.71 -7.27 -1.34
C ALA A 2 37.02 -8.05 -1.66
N ARG A 3 37.99 -8.08 -0.73
CA ARG A 3 39.22 -8.90 -0.85
C ARG A 3 38.99 -10.43 -0.79
N ARG A 4 37.82 -10.88 -0.31
CA ARG A 4 37.47 -12.32 -0.26
C ARG A 4 36.68 -12.74 -1.50
N LEU A 5 35.78 -11.89 -2.01
CA LEU A 5 34.99 -12.16 -3.22
C LEU A 5 35.85 -12.20 -4.50
N SER A 6 36.97 -11.46 -4.52
CA SER A 6 37.94 -11.46 -5.63
C SER A 6 38.72 -12.78 -5.82
N ARG A 7 38.56 -13.77 -4.92
CA ARG A 7 39.30 -15.05 -4.98
C ARG A 7 38.52 -16.21 -5.60
N HIS A 8 37.23 -16.06 -5.85
CA HIS A 8 36.44 -17.06 -6.58
C HIS A 8 36.10 -16.52 -7.98
N PRO A 9 36.65 -17.10 -9.06
CA PRO A 9 36.19 -16.78 -10.40
C PRO A 9 34.79 -17.38 -10.58
N PHE A 10 33.78 -16.58 -10.30
CA PHE A 10 32.38 -16.88 -10.60
C PHE A 10 32.18 -16.75 -12.12
N LYS A 11 32.59 -17.78 -12.86
CA LYS A 11 32.36 -17.86 -14.30
C LYS A 11 31.27 -18.88 -14.55
N LEU A 12 30.12 -18.41 -15.00
CA LEU A 12 29.07 -19.28 -15.49
C LEU A 12 29.57 -20.08 -16.70
N ASP A 13 29.11 -21.31 -16.85
CA ASP A 13 29.38 -22.05 -18.07
C ASP A 13 28.68 -21.35 -19.26
N PRO A 14 29.27 -21.39 -20.48
CA PRO A 14 28.73 -20.68 -21.63
C PRO A 14 27.30 -21.10 -22.03
N ALA A 15 26.88 -22.33 -21.70
CA ALA A 15 25.55 -22.81 -22.03
C ALA A 15 24.50 -22.16 -21.12
N THR A 16 24.73 -22.15 -19.79
CA THR A 16 23.88 -21.43 -18.84
C THR A 16 23.84 -19.94 -19.14
N GLU A 17 24.97 -19.31 -19.45
CA GLU A 17 24.98 -17.89 -19.85
C GLU A 17 24.10 -17.64 -21.09
N SER A 18 24.22 -18.49 -22.11
CA SER A 18 23.43 -18.38 -23.34
C SER A 18 21.94 -18.59 -23.09
N GLU A 19 21.57 -19.53 -22.21
CA GLU A 19 20.19 -19.76 -21.81
C GLU A 19 19.61 -18.55 -21.08
N LEU A 20 20.32 -18.02 -20.08
CA LEU A 20 19.88 -16.83 -19.34
C LEU A 20 19.70 -15.62 -20.26
N GLN A 21 20.62 -15.42 -21.21
CA GLN A 21 20.51 -14.36 -22.22
C GLN A 21 19.31 -14.59 -23.14
N ALA A 22 19.04 -15.82 -23.55
CA ALA A 22 17.87 -16.15 -24.36
C ALA A 22 16.56 -15.89 -23.61
N ARG A 23 16.50 -16.22 -22.32
CA ARG A 23 15.34 -15.94 -21.46
C ARG A 23 15.16 -14.44 -21.23
N LEU A 24 16.23 -13.70 -20.94
CA LEU A 24 16.17 -12.25 -20.76
C LEU A 24 15.69 -11.54 -22.02
N ARG A 25 16.04 -12.02 -23.22
CA ARG A 25 15.54 -11.49 -24.49
C ARG A 25 14.02 -11.63 -24.67
N LYS A 26 13.38 -12.57 -23.96
CA LYS A 26 11.90 -12.65 -23.92
C LYS A 26 11.31 -11.51 -23.11
N VAL A 27 12.00 -11.07 -22.06
CA VAL A 27 11.55 -9.99 -21.19
C VAL A 27 11.89 -8.63 -21.80
N SER A 28 13.11 -8.42 -22.29
CA SER A 28 13.49 -7.13 -22.88
C SER A 28 14.50 -7.26 -23.99
N LYS A 29 14.32 -6.43 -25.02
CA LYS A 29 15.29 -6.23 -26.12
C LYS A 29 16.35 -5.19 -25.79
N SER A 30 16.23 -4.49 -24.66
CA SER A 30 17.18 -3.43 -24.30
C SER A 30 18.55 -4.03 -23.98
N ARG A 31 19.56 -3.52 -24.69
CA ARG A 31 20.96 -3.97 -24.57
C ARG A 31 21.49 -3.83 -23.14
N ARG A 32 21.01 -2.83 -22.38
CA ARG A 32 21.47 -2.56 -21.02
C ARG A 32 21.23 -3.72 -20.06
N TYR A 33 20.07 -4.36 -20.11
CA TYR A 33 19.74 -5.45 -19.19
C TYR A 33 20.59 -6.68 -19.51
N SER A 34 20.81 -6.94 -20.80
CA SER A 34 21.71 -7.99 -21.26
C SER A 34 23.15 -7.72 -20.83
N GLU A 35 23.60 -6.47 -20.84
CA GLU A 35 24.94 -6.06 -20.40
C GLU A 35 25.11 -6.14 -18.88
N ALA A 36 24.09 -5.77 -18.11
CA ALA A 36 24.04 -5.96 -16.66
C ALA A 36 24.14 -7.45 -16.31
N LEU A 37 23.38 -8.31 -16.99
CA LEU A 37 23.47 -9.77 -16.82
C LEU A 37 24.85 -10.30 -17.22
N ARG A 38 25.44 -9.83 -18.32
CA ARG A 38 26.81 -10.21 -18.73
C ARG A 38 27.86 -9.79 -17.71
N THR A 39 27.69 -8.63 -17.12
CA THR A 39 28.59 -8.14 -16.06
C THR A 39 28.60 -9.12 -14.88
N LEU A 40 27.43 -9.65 -14.53
CA LEU A 40 27.30 -10.67 -13.48
C LEU A 40 27.87 -12.03 -13.92
N THR A 41 27.55 -12.51 -15.13
CA THR A 41 27.97 -13.84 -15.61
C THR A 41 29.46 -13.99 -15.83
N ARG A 42 30.15 -12.87 -16.13
CA ARG A 42 31.61 -12.81 -16.29
C ARG A 42 32.36 -12.65 -14.98
N GLY A 43 31.66 -12.39 -13.88
CA GLY A 43 32.28 -12.05 -12.60
C GLY A 43 32.88 -10.63 -12.55
N ASP A 44 32.46 -9.74 -13.46
CA ASP A 44 32.96 -8.37 -13.57
C ASP A 44 32.23 -7.39 -12.63
N GLY A 45 31.24 -7.86 -11.88
CA GLY A 45 30.44 -7.07 -10.97
C GLY A 45 29.82 -7.89 -9.85
N PHE A 46 28.90 -7.28 -9.12
CA PHE A 46 28.24 -7.83 -7.94
C PHE A 46 26.71 -7.68 -8.06
N ALA A 47 25.97 -8.63 -7.51
CA ALA A 47 24.50 -8.58 -7.48
C ALA A 47 23.97 -8.14 -6.10
N VAL A 48 23.01 -7.22 -6.10
CA VAL A 48 22.04 -7.03 -5.02
C VAL A 48 20.76 -7.75 -5.47
N VAL A 49 20.38 -8.81 -4.77
CA VAL A 49 19.24 -9.65 -5.16
C VAL A 49 17.95 -9.11 -4.56
N VAL A 50 16.93 -8.95 -5.40
CA VAL A 50 15.59 -8.55 -5.00
C VAL A 50 14.62 -9.68 -5.33
N PRO A 51 14.14 -10.44 -4.32
CA PRO A 51 13.16 -11.48 -4.55
C PRO A 51 11.79 -10.89 -4.85
N VAL A 52 11.07 -11.48 -5.80
CA VAL A 52 9.69 -11.14 -6.16
C VAL A 52 8.81 -12.39 -6.17
N LEU A 53 7.50 -12.20 -6.06
CA LEU A 53 6.51 -13.27 -6.12
C LEU A 53 6.48 -13.89 -7.50
N LYS A 54 6.56 -15.22 -7.53
CA LYS A 54 6.44 -16.03 -8.74
C LYS A 54 4.95 -16.26 -9.06
N GLY A 55 4.58 -16.27 -10.33
CA GLY A 55 3.27 -16.69 -10.80
C GLY A 55 2.16 -15.63 -10.69
N VAL A 56 2.48 -14.39 -10.32
CA VAL A 56 1.53 -13.26 -10.32
C VAL A 56 2.10 -12.15 -11.21
N GLY A 57 1.35 -11.69 -12.21
CA GLY A 57 1.79 -10.68 -13.18
C GLY A 57 1.71 -9.24 -12.68
N ALA A 58 0.72 -8.93 -11.84
CA ALA A 58 0.56 -7.61 -11.24
C ALA A 58 1.52 -7.45 -10.04
N PRO A 59 2.44 -6.48 -10.04
CA PRO A 59 3.37 -6.28 -8.92
C PRO A 59 2.64 -5.73 -7.69
N ARG A 60 2.95 -6.29 -6.52
CA ARG A 60 2.52 -5.73 -5.22
C ARG A 60 3.45 -4.62 -4.76
N LEU A 61 2.94 -3.77 -3.87
CA LEU A 61 3.71 -2.66 -3.34
C LEU A 61 4.93 -3.12 -2.51
N ASP A 62 4.86 -4.21 -1.76
CA ASP A 62 6.03 -4.73 -1.02
C ASP A 62 7.16 -5.24 -1.95
N GLU A 63 6.82 -5.76 -3.14
CA GLU A 63 7.80 -6.12 -4.16
C GLU A 63 8.50 -4.86 -4.70
N VAL A 64 7.73 -3.79 -4.90
CA VAL A 64 8.22 -2.48 -5.33
C VAL A 64 9.12 -1.84 -4.27
N LEU A 65 8.73 -1.85 -3.00
CA LEU A 65 9.52 -1.32 -1.90
C LEU A 65 10.86 -2.06 -1.76
N ARG A 66 10.86 -3.40 -1.90
CA ARG A 66 12.10 -4.19 -1.93
C ARG A 66 12.97 -3.85 -3.14
N LEU A 67 12.38 -3.61 -4.30
CA LEU A 67 13.11 -3.21 -5.49
C LEU A 67 13.76 -1.83 -5.34
N LEU A 68 13.03 -0.85 -4.81
CA LEU A 68 13.54 0.48 -4.50
C LEU A 68 14.71 0.40 -3.49
N ALA A 69 14.57 -0.40 -2.44
CA ALA A 69 15.65 -0.65 -1.48
C ALA A 69 16.89 -1.29 -2.13
N GLY A 70 16.68 -2.26 -3.02
CA GLY A 70 17.76 -2.91 -3.76
C GLY A 70 18.48 -1.96 -4.71
N LEU A 71 17.74 -1.10 -5.41
CA LEU A 71 18.27 -0.03 -6.27
C LEU A 71 19.10 0.97 -5.46
N GLU A 72 18.58 1.43 -4.33
CA GLU A 72 19.26 2.37 -3.46
C GLU A 72 20.55 1.77 -2.87
N LEU A 73 20.49 0.54 -2.37
CA LEU A 73 21.68 -0.16 -1.90
C LEU A 73 22.72 -0.30 -3.02
N ALA A 74 22.32 -0.73 -4.22
CA ALA A 74 23.23 -0.85 -5.35
C ALA A 74 23.89 0.50 -5.68
N ARG A 75 23.12 1.60 -5.68
CA ARG A 75 23.62 2.96 -5.87
C ARG A 75 24.65 3.35 -4.81
N GLN A 76 24.37 3.10 -3.53
CA GLN A 76 25.31 3.38 -2.44
C GLN A 76 26.61 2.57 -2.56
N LEU A 77 26.53 1.28 -2.93
CA LEU A 77 27.70 0.43 -3.13
C LEU A 77 28.55 0.88 -4.33
N ARG A 78 27.91 1.33 -5.43
CA ARG A 78 28.60 1.96 -6.58
C ARG A 78 29.32 3.24 -6.16
N ASN A 79 28.66 4.12 -5.41
CA ASN A 79 29.24 5.37 -4.91
C ASN A 79 30.46 5.14 -4.00
N ARG A 80 30.45 4.03 -3.24
CA ARG A 80 31.59 3.57 -2.42
C ARG A 80 32.69 2.86 -3.22
N ARG A 81 32.59 2.83 -4.55
CA ARG A 81 33.57 2.21 -5.48
C ARG A 81 33.84 0.72 -5.22
N ILE A 82 32.81 -0.02 -4.78
CA ILE A 82 32.94 -1.46 -4.50
C ILE A 82 33.08 -2.28 -5.80
N GLY A 83 32.66 -1.71 -6.93
CA GLY A 83 32.75 -2.30 -8.26
C GLY A 83 31.51 -1.97 -9.09
N LYS A 84 31.30 -2.72 -10.18
CA LYS A 84 30.01 -2.71 -10.88
C LYS A 84 28.99 -3.44 -10.00
N VAL A 85 27.90 -2.78 -9.61
CA VAL A 85 26.84 -3.39 -8.80
C VAL A 85 25.53 -3.33 -9.58
N VAL A 86 24.89 -4.48 -9.72
CA VAL A 86 23.66 -4.72 -10.48
C VAL A 86 22.57 -5.18 -9.52
N THR A 87 21.38 -4.59 -9.62
CA THR A 87 20.17 -5.05 -8.96
C THR A 87 19.57 -6.20 -9.78
N LEU A 88 19.51 -7.39 -9.19
CA LEU A 88 19.01 -8.61 -9.83
C LEU A 88 17.63 -8.93 -9.29
N ILE A 89 16.59 -8.71 -10.10
CA ILE A 89 15.22 -9.11 -9.79
C ILE A 89 15.09 -10.62 -10.01
N TRP A 90 14.55 -11.33 -9.03
CA TRP A 90 14.44 -12.79 -9.06
C TRP A 90 13.06 -13.28 -8.58
N PRO A 91 12.21 -13.82 -9.46
CA PRO A 91 10.97 -14.50 -9.08
C PRO A 91 11.29 -15.85 -8.42
N CYS A 92 11.00 -15.96 -7.13
CA CYS A 92 11.46 -17.10 -6.35
C CYS A 92 10.62 -17.44 -5.11
N ILE A 93 9.66 -16.59 -4.76
CA ILE A 93 8.74 -16.84 -3.65
C ILE A 93 7.51 -17.51 -4.27
N ASP A 94 7.34 -18.80 -4.00
CA ASP A 94 6.19 -19.59 -4.45
C ASP A 94 4.97 -19.29 -3.58
N ILE A 95 3.78 -19.30 -4.19
CA ILE A 95 2.51 -18.91 -3.51
C ILE A 95 2.06 -20.01 -2.51
N GLY A 96 2.68 -21.20 -2.54
CA GLY A 96 2.14 -22.44 -1.96
C GLY A 96 2.36 -22.73 -0.46
N GLU A 97 2.95 -21.82 0.34
CA GLU A 97 3.03 -22.03 1.81
C GLU A 97 2.03 -21.18 2.60
N TRP A 98 1.43 -20.16 1.97
CA TRP A 98 0.53 -19.21 2.60
C TRP A 98 -0.71 -19.14 1.71
N ASP A 99 -1.79 -19.84 2.07
CA ASP A 99 -3.04 -19.93 1.27
C ASP A 99 -3.65 -18.56 0.86
N ASP A 100 -3.16 -17.45 1.44
CA ASP A 100 -3.57 -16.06 1.16
C ASP A 100 -2.49 -15.18 0.48
N ALA A 101 -1.31 -15.69 0.12
CA ALA A 101 -0.15 -14.85 -0.28
C ALA A 101 -0.17 -14.27 -1.70
N GLY A 102 -1.13 -14.66 -2.55
CA GLY A 102 -1.14 -14.32 -3.98
C GLY A 102 -2.07 -13.19 -4.40
N VAL A 103 -2.66 -12.44 -3.47
CA VAL A 103 -3.57 -11.33 -3.80
C VAL A 103 -2.73 -10.11 -4.21
N SER A 104 -3.01 -9.59 -5.40
CA SER A 104 -2.55 -8.28 -5.83
C SER A 104 -3.81 -7.53 -6.18
N ALA A 105 -4.30 -6.69 -5.27
CA ALA A 105 -5.59 -6.06 -5.38
C ALA A 105 -5.50 -4.57 -5.66
N ILE A 106 -6.59 -4.00 -6.14
CA ILE A 106 -6.81 -2.57 -6.11
C ILE A 106 -7.97 -2.25 -5.18
N MET A 107 -7.90 -1.08 -4.54
CA MET A 107 -9.01 -0.58 -3.73
C MET A 107 -9.96 0.22 -4.61
N GLN A 108 -11.22 -0.22 -4.64
CA GLN A 108 -12.30 0.49 -5.32
C GLN A 108 -12.73 1.73 -4.53
N ARG A 109 -13.41 2.68 -5.19
CA ARG A 109 -13.90 3.92 -4.55
C ARG A 109 -14.88 3.65 -3.40
N ASN A 110 -15.60 2.53 -3.45
CA ASN A 110 -16.51 2.11 -2.38
C ASN A 110 -15.76 1.52 -1.16
N GLY A 111 -14.46 1.24 -1.27
CA GLY A 111 -13.64 0.60 -0.23
C GLY A 111 -13.68 -0.93 -0.27
N GLU A 112 -14.06 -1.52 -1.40
CA GLU A 112 -13.93 -2.96 -1.66
C GLU A 112 -12.62 -3.25 -2.38
N LEU A 113 -12.05 -4.41 -2.09
CA LEU A 113 -10.83 -4.90 -2.74
C LEU A 113 -11.22 -5.77 -3.93
N GLU A 114 -10.54 -5.54 -5.05
CA GLU A 114 -10.69 -6.37 -6.24
C GLU A 114 -9.34 -6.97 -6.61
N ASP A 115 -9.24 -8.30 -6.59
CA ASP A 115 -8.01 -9.03 -6.98
C ASP A 115 -7.78 -8.87 -8.50
N ILE A 116 -6.62 -8.32 -8.84
CA ILE A 116 -6.14 -8.16 -10.20
C ILE A 116 -4.90 -9.03 -10.47
N GLY A 117 -4.64 -10.03 -9.63
CA GLY A 117 -3.54 -10.97 -9.82
C GLY A 117 -3.67 -11.79 -11.10
N PHE A 118 -2.86 -11.49 -12.12
CA PHE A 118 -2.74 -12.33 -13.31
C PHE A 118 -1.91 -13.58 -13.04
N ARG A 119 -2.50 -14.77 -13.16
CA ARG A 119 -1.83 -16.05 -12.88
C ARG A 119 -1.51 -16.87 -14.14
N GLY A 120 -1.48 -16.20 -15.30
CA GLY A 120 -1.31 -16.81 -16.62
C GLY A 120 -2.62 -17.08 -17.36
N GLY A 121 -2.52 -17.47 -18.63
CA GLY A 121 -3.66 -17.83 -19.48
C GLY A 121 -4.09 -16.70 -20.43
N ASP A 122 -5.40 -16.49 -20.56
CA ASP A 122 -5.97 -15.55 -21.54
C ASP A 122 -5.71 -14.08 -21.17
N VAL A 123 -4.64 -13.54 -21.76
CA VAL A 123 -4.22 -12.15 -21.61
C VAL A 123 -5.30 -11.18 -22.05
N ALA A 124 -6.05 -11.47 -23.12
CA ALA A 124 -7.08 -10.56 -23.63
C ALA A 124 -8.22 -10.41 -22.62
N ARG A 125 -8.65 -11.53 -22.03
CA ARG A 125 -9.64 -11.53 -20.94
C ARG A 125 -9.12 -10.77 -19.72
N TYR A 126 -7.87 -10.99 -19.33
CA TYR A 126 -7.27 -10.26 -18.20
C TYR A 126 -7.24 -8.75 -18.44
N LEU A 127 -6.79 -8.30 -19.62
CA LEU A 127 -6.77 -6.88 -19.97
C LEU A 127 -8.18 -6.27 -20.02
N GLN A 128 -9.19 -7.03 -20.46
CA GLN A 128 -10.58 -6.58 -20.43
C GLN A 128 -11.09 -6.40 -18.99
N MET A 129 -10.83 -7.37 -18.11
CA MET A 129 -11.15 -7.28 -16.68
C MET A 129 -10.48 -6.03 -16.09
N LEU A 130 -9.16 -5.90 -16.25
CA LEU A 130 -8.40 -4.79 -15.68
C LEU A 130 -8.92 -3.41 -16.11
N ARG A 131 -9.37 -3.25 -17.37
CA ARG A 131 -10.02 -2.01 -17.84
C ARG A 131 -11.32 -1.67 -17.12
N GLY A 132 -12.09 -2.68 -16.72
CA GLY A 132 -13.34 -2.50 -15.97
C GLY A 132 -13.10 -2.27 -14.49
N THR A 133 -12.03 -2.86 -13.96
CA THR A 133 -11.62 -2.79 -12.56
C THR A 133 -10.93 -1.45 -12.24
N LEU A 134 -10.05 -0.93 -13.11
CA LEU A 134 -9.34 0.31 -12.84
C LEU A 134 -10.31 1.50 -12.62
N PRO A 135 -10.06 2.38 -11.63
CA PRO A 135 -10.97 3.47 -11.24
C PRO A 135 -11.28 4.54 -12.30
N GLY A 136 -10.66 4.46 -13.49
CA GLY A 136 -10.94 5.34 -14.62
C GLY A 136 -10.47 6.78 -14.39
N THR A 137 -9.26 6.95 -13.87
CA THR A 137 -8.59 8.23 -13.63
C THR A 137 -7.96 8.78 -14.92
N GLY A 138 -7.34 9.96 -14.84
CA GLY A 138 -6.65 10.59 -15.98
C GLY A 138 -5.51 9.75 -16.55
N PHE A 139 -4.90 8.87 -15.75
CA PHE A 139 -3.76 8.04 -16.17
C PHE A 139 -4.16 6.64 -16.64
N SER A 140 -5.41 6.20 -16.43
CA SER A 140 -5.85 4.84 -16.77
C SER A 140 -5.57 4.46 -18.23
N SER A 141 -5.79 5.39 -19.17
CA SER A 141 -5.55 5.12 -20.60
C SER A 141 -4.06 4.88 -20.90
N LEU A 142 -3.19 5.77 -20.43
CA LEU A 142 -1.74 5.66 -20.56
C LEU A 142 -1.22 4.39 -19.89
N LEU A 143 -1.69 4.11 -18.68
CA LEU A 143 -1.32 2.91 -17.92
C LEU A 143 -1.75 1.64 -18.68
N MET A 144 -2.99 1.58 -19.15
CA MET A 144 -3.49 0.43 -19.91
C MET A 144 -2.75 0.22 -21.23
N ASP A 145 -2.33 1.28 -21.92
CA ASP A 145 -1.51 1.18 -23.12
C ASP A 145 -0.13 0.57 -22.82
N GLN A 146 0.49 0.97 -21.70
CA GLN A 146 1.75 0.38 -21.24
C GLN A 146 1.56 -1.10 -20.88
N ILE A 147 0.54 -1.42 -20.09
CA ILE A 147 0.26 -2.80 -19.66
C ILE A 147 -0.02 -3.69 -20.87
N THR A 148 -0.83 -3.21 -21.83
CA THR A 148 -1.15 -3.95 -23.05
C THR A 148 0.09 -4.23 -23.90
N ARG A 149 1.02 -3.28 -23.98
CA ARG A 149 2.28 -3.43 -24.73
C ARG A 149 3.21 -4.47 -24.13
N GLU A 150 3.24 -4.55 -22.81
CA GLU A 150 4.13 -5.44 -22.07
C GLU A 150 3.51 -6.81 -21.76
N ALA A 151 2.23 -7.01 -22.07
CA ALA A 151 1.49 -8.22 -21.76
C ALA A 151 2.12 -9.50 -22.32
N ASP A 152 2.05 -10.59 -21.55
CA ASP A 152 2.55 -11.92 -21.90
C ASP A 152 1.68 -12.99 -21.22
N GLU A 153 1.59 -14.18 -21.82
CA GLU A 153 0.82 -15.29 -21.25
C GLU A 153 1.52 -15.88 -20.01
N ASP A 154 2.84 -15.74 -19.93
CA ASP A 154 3.62 -16.08 -18.74
C ASP A 154 3.59 -14.91 -17.74
N PRO A 155 3.00 -15.08 -16.54
CA PRO A 155 2.86 -14.01 -15.56
C PRO A 155 4.21 -13.49 -15.06
N ASP A 156 5.25 -14.32 -14.99
CA ASP A 156 6.58 -13.91 -14.54
C ASP A 156 7.26 -13.04 -15.61
N VAL A 157 7.12 -13.41 -16.89
CA VAL A 157 7.62 -12.59 -18.02
C VAL A 157 6.88 -11.26 -18.08
N PHE A 158 5.56 -11.28 -17.90
CA PHE A 158 4.74 -10.08 -17.91
C PHE A 158 5.12 -9.13 -16.76
N LYS A 159 5.21 -9.62 -15.51
CA LYS A 159 5.69 -8.84 -14.36
C LYS A 159 7.07 -8.25 -14.64
N ALA A 160 8.00 -9.07 -15.15
CA ALA A 160 9.36 -8.64 -15.40
C ALA A 160 9.40 -7.50 -16.45
N ARG A 161 8.59 -7.58 -17.51
CA ARG A 161 8.48 -6.50 -18.50
C ARG A 161 8.00 -5.20 -17.88
N LEU A 162 6.94 -5.26 -17.07
CA LEU A 162 6.39 -4.10 -16.35
C LEU A 162 7.44 -3.47 -15.42
N LEU A 163 8.07 -4.27 -14.56
CA LEU A 163 9.07 -3.77 -13.62
C LEU A 163 10.28 -3.19 -14.34
N LEU A 164 10.82 -3.86 -15.36
CA LEU A 164 11.94 -3.31 -16.13
C LEU A 164 11.55 -2.00 -16.83
N ARG A 165 10.33 -1.89 -17.33
CA ARG A 165 9.82 -0.69 -17.99
C ARG A 165 9.69 0.50 -17.04
N TRP A 166 9.18 0.28 -15.83
CA TRP A 166 8.97 1.35 -14.84
C TRP A 166 10.25 1.70 -14.09
N PHE A 167 11.11 0.72 -13.80
CA PHE A 167 12.41 0.92 -13.14
C PHE A 167 13.52 0.93 -14.18
N ASP A 168 13.42 1.81 -15.16
CA ASP A 168 14.34 2.00 -16.30
C ASP A 168 15.82 2.29 -15.88
N ASP A 169 16.12 2.34 -14.57
CA ASP A 169 17.39 2.66 -13.92
C ASP A 169 18.60 1.83 -14.41
N GLU A 170 19.77 2.45 -14.35
CA GLU A 170 21.06 1.86 -14.70
C GLU A 170 21.45 0.76 -13.71
N GLY A 171 21.36 -0.47 -14.18
CA GLY A 171 21.87 -1.64 -13.46
C GLY A 171 20.80 -2.53 -12.86
N VAL A 172 19.55 -2.47 -13.31
CA VAL A 172 18.59 -3.56 -13.07
C VAL A 172 18.82 -4.68 -14.09
N THR A 173 18.59 -5.93 -13.70
CA THR A 173 18.37 -7.03 -14.64
C THR A 173 17.46 -8.08 -14.02
N TRP A 174 17.04 -9.04 -14.82
CA TRP A 174 16.09 -10.09 -14.44
C TRP A 174 16.75 -11.46 -14.56
N LEU A 175 16.59 -12.28 -13.51
CA LEU A 175 16.87 -13.71 -13.58
C LEU A 175 15.56 -14.46 -13.77
N ALA A 176 15.44 -15.24 -14.83
CA ALA A 176 14.24 -16.04 -15.05
C ALA A 176 14.04 -17.07 -13.92
N PRO A 177 12.79 -17.41 -13.59
CA PRO A 177 12.51 -18.38 -12.54
C PRO A 177 13.15 -19.74 -12.87
N THR A 178 13.68 -20.39 -11.85
CA THR A 178 14.01 -21.81 -11.89
C THR A 178 12.78 -22.60 -11.43
N ASN A 179 12.56 -23.79 -12.03
CA ASN A 179 11.46 -24.66 -11.64
C ASN A 179 11.81 -25.55 -10.44
N ASP A 180 13.02 -25.43 -9.91
CA ASP A 180 13.62 -26.44 -9.05
C ASP A 180 13.84 -25.86 -7.63
N GLY A 181 12.88 -26.06 -6.72
CA GLY A 181 13.08 -25.88 -5.27
C GLY A 181 12.80 -24.48 -4.69
N ASN A 182 12.91 -24.37 -3.35
CA ASN A 182 12.64 -23.15 -2.59
C ASN A 182 13.73 -22.06 -2.77
N PHE A 183 13.39 -20.81 -2.43
CA PHE A 183 14.27 -19.64 -2.61
C PHE A 183 15.66 -19.84 -2.02
N GLU A 184 15.76 -20.30 -0.77
CA GLU A 184 17.05 -20.47 -0.08
C GLU A 184 17.97 -21.50 -0.77
N SER A 185 17.41 -22.61 -1.21
CA SER A 185 18.17 -23.65 -1.93
C SER A 185 18.68 -23.12 -3.27
N ASN A 186 17.82 -22.40 -4.00
CA ASN A 186 18.18 -21.77 -5.26
C ASN A 186 19.23 -20.67 -5.06
N LEU A 187 19.08 -19.84 -4.05
CA LEU A 187 20.02 -18.78 -3.71
C LEU A 187 21.41 -19.36 -3.42
N ARG A 188 21.52 -20.46 -2.67
CA ARG A 188 22.81 -21.14 -2.43
C ARG A 188 23.45 -21.69 -3.71
N VAL A 189 22.65 -22.27 -4.61
CA VAL A 189 23.14 -22.79 -5.90
C VAL A 189 23.65 -21.64 -6.78
N TRP A 190 22.89 -20.56 -6.86
CA TRP A 190 23.23 -19.41 -7.70
C TRP A 190 24.30 -18.52 -7.10
N PHE A 191 24.44 -18.43 -5.78
CA PHE A 191 25.52 -17.69 -5.12
C PHE A 191 26.89 -18.28 -5.48
N ARG A 192 26.96 -19.60 -5.73
CA ARG A 192 28.18 -20.25 -6.26
C ARG A 192 28.50 -19.85 -7.70
N ARG A 193 27.55 -19.25 -8.42
CA ARG A 193 27.62 -18.95 -9.86
C ARG A 193 27.64 -17.45 -10.15
N ILE A 194 27.02 -16.64 -9.31
CA ILE A 194 26.90 -15.20 -9.43
C ILE A 194 27.44 -14.57 -8.14
N PRO A 195 28.35 -13.59 -8.23
CA PRO A 195 28.87 -12.88 -7.07
C PRO A 195 27.79 -11.98 -6.45
N MET A 196 27.00 -12.50 -5.51
CA MET A 196 26.00 -11.69 -4.80
C MET A 196 26.64 -11.06 -3.55
N VAL A 197 26.27 -9.82 -3.26
CA VAL A 197 26.77 -9.08 -2.10
C VAL A 197 25.69 -8.91 -1.05
N ALA A 198 24.44 -8.72 -1.49
CA ALA A 198 23.31 -8.59 -0.60
C ALA A 198 22.03 -9.21 -1.19
N ALA A 199 21.10 -9.56 -0.31
CA ALA A 199 19.74 -9.97 -0.66
C ALA A 199 18.76 -9.14 0.16
N VAL A 200 17.82 -8.46 -0.51
CA VAL A 200 16.79 -7.65 0.15
C VAL A 200 15.67 -8.55 0.64
N GLY A 201 15.42 -8.56 1.94
CA GLY A 201 14.43 -9.45 2.58
C GLY A 201 13.40 -8.70 3.42
N THR A 202 12.29 -9.37 3.72
CA THR A 202 11.28 -8.89 4.67
C THR A 202 11.69 -9.32 6.09
N GLY A 203 12.65 -8.62 6.70
CA GLY A 203 13.04 -8.89 8.08
C GLY A 203 14.47 -8.51 8.44
N SER A 204 14.70 -8.28 9.73
CA SER A 204 16.05 -8.12 10.29
C SER A 204 16.73 -9.50 10.35
N PRO A 205 17.99 -9.65 9.92
CA PRO A 205 18.69 -10.92 10.02
C PRO A 205 19.01 -11.24 11.48
N THR A 206 18.20 -12.09 12.10
CA THR A 206 18.37 -12.51 13.51
C THR A 206 19.40 -13.63 13.68
N GLY A 207 20.39 -13.74 12.80
CA GLY A 207 21.40 -14.80 12.84
C GLY A 207 22.74 -14.41 12.21
N GLY A 208 23.82 -15.07 12.64
CA GLY A 208 25.14 -14.89 12.04
C GLY A 208 25.15 -15.37 10.59
N ILE A 209 25.61 -14.53 9.67
CA ILE A 209 25.67 -14.83 8.24
C ILE A 209 26.75 -15.89 7.99
N PRO A 210 26.40 -17.08 7.44
CA PRO A 210 27.38 -18.09 7.09
C PRO A 210 28.42 -17.53 6.10
N PRO A 211 29.69 -17.96 6.20
CA PRO A 211 30.71 -17.54 5.24
C PRO A 211 30.33 -17.94 3.80
N GLY A 212 30.14 -16.96 2.92
CA GLY A 212 29.79 -17.22 1.52
C GLY A 212 28.29 -17.25 1.23
N GLU A 213 27.48 -16.60 2.06
CA GLU A 213 26.08 -16.25 1.75
C GLU A 213 25.96 -14.72 1.54
N PRO A 214 24.96 -14.23 0.77
CA PRO A 214 24.78 -12.81 0.57
C PRO A 214 24.34 -12.16 1.89
N VAL A 215 24.75 -10.91 2.10
CA VAL A 215 24.38 -10.18 3.32
C VAL A 215 22.88 -9.85 3.25
N PRO A 216 22.05 -10.34 4.18
CA PRO A 216 20.67 -9.92 4.28
C PRO A 216 20.61 -8.41 4.53
N PHE A 217 19.86 -7.72 3.68
CA PHE A 217 19.58 -6.30 3.79
C PHE A 217 18.09 -6.11 4.08
N PRO A 218 17.72 -5.33 5.11
CA PRO A 218 16.32 -5.11 5.43
C PRO A 218 15.63 -4.40 4.27
N GLY A 219 14.47 -4.91 3.86
CA GLY A 219 13.56 -4.19 2.99
C GLY A 219 12.92 -3.01 3.70
N VAL A 220 12.40 -2.08 2.92
CA VAL A 220 11.58 -0.98 3.44
C VAL A 220 10.16 -1.48 3.66
N SER A 221 9.56 -1.07 4.77
CA SER A 221 8.13 -1.27 5.02
C SER A 221 7.43 0.07 5.10
N ALA A 222 6.36 0.24 4.32
CA ALA A 222 5.61 1.48 4.28
C ALA A 222 4.12 1.26 4.04
N THR A 223 3.31 2.16 4.61
CA THR A 223 1.89 2.34 4.28
C THR A 223 1.73 3.69 3.60
N ILE A 224 1.12 3.70 2.43
CA ILE A 224 0.81 4.89 1.65
C ILE A 224 -0.50 5.48 2.16
N ILE A 225 -0.43 6.74 2.61
CA ILE A 225 -1.56 7.53 3.11
C ILE A 225 -1.98 8.48 2.00
N GLU A 226 -3.11 8.16 1.35
CA GLU A 226 -3.76 9.05 0.38
C GLU A 226 -4.44 10.22 1.11
N GLY A 227 -4.61 11.38 0.47
CA GLY A 227 -5.19 12.57 1.12
C GLY A 227 -6.58 12.37 1.75
N LYS A 228 -7.43 11.53 1.15
CA LYS A 228 -8.71 11.13 1.77
C LYS A 228 -8.54 10.36 3.09
N VAL A 229 -7.49 9.55 3.21
CA VAL A 229 -7.17 8.75 4.40
C VAL A 229 -6.56 9.65 5.46
N GLU A 230 -5.67 10.56 5.06
CA GLU A 230 -5.13 11.62 5.93
C GLU A 230 -6.26 12.48 6.53
N SER A 231 -7.20 12.94 5.70
CA SER A 231 -8.37 13.70 6.18
C SER A 231 -9.19 12.94 7.23
N TRP A 232 -9.33 11.61 7.09
CA TRP A 232 -10.00 10.79 8.10
C TRP A 232 -9.15 10.61 9.36
N LEU A 233 -7.84 10.38 9.24
CA LEU A 233 -6.93 10.31 10.39
C LEU A 233 -7.01 11.60 11.21
N ASP A 234 -6.95 12.77 10.56
CA ASP A 234 -7.09 14.07 11.20
C ASP A 234 -8.46 14.26 11.85
N LYS A 235 -9.54 13.95 11.12
CA LYS A 235 -10.91 14.06 11.63
C LYS A 235 -11.10 13.25 12.91
N PHE A 236 -10.51 12.07 12.99
CA PHE A 236 -10.64 11.16 14.15
C PHE A 236 -9.49 11.28 15.16
N ALA A 237 -8.56 12.23 14.95
CA ALA A 237 -7.35 12.43 15.76
C ALA A 237 -6.58 11.12 16.00
N LEU A 238 -6.42 10.31 14.95
CA LEU A 238 -5.73 9.03 14.99
C LEU A 238 -4.33 9.17 14.40
N GLN A 239 -3.34 8.54 15.02
CA GLN A 239 -2.03 8.39 14.41
C GLN A 239 -1.99 7.11 13.56
N PRO A 240 -1.28 7.10 12.42
CA PRO A 240 -1.16 5.90 11.59
C PRO A 240 -0.62 4.69 12.36
N GLU A 241 0.35 4.91 13.25
CA GLU A 241 1.00 3.86 14.04
C GLU A 241 0.01 3.15 14.96
N GLU A 242 -0.93 3.89 15.57
CA GLU A 242 -1.96 3.33 16.46
C GLU A 242 -2.92 2.41 15.68
N VAL A 243 -3.25 2.80 14.44
CA VAL A 243 -4.10 2.00 13.54
C VAL A 243 -3.37 0.72 13.12
N LEU A 244 -2.12 0.85 12.67
CA LEU A 244 -1.30 -0.27 12.18
C LEU A 244 -0.92 -1.25 13.29
N ALA A 245 -0.73 -0.77 14.53
CA ALA A 245 -0.50 -1.61 15.70
C ALA A 245 -1.77 -2.31 16.20
N GLY A 246 -2.95 -1.96 15.68
CA GLY A 246 -4.24 -2.50 16.12
C GLY A 246 -4.68 -2.00 17.50
N GLU A 247 -4.11 -0.90 17.98
CA GLU A 247 -4.43 -0.29 19.28
C GLU A 247 -5.80 0.41 19.26
N VAL A 248 -6.25 0.79 18.07
CA VAL A 248 -7.53 1.48 17.86
C VAL A 248 -8.53 0.51 17.25
N ARG A 249 -9.72 0.44 17.86
CA ARG A 249 -10.89 -0.24 17.27
C ARG A 249 -11.80 0.77 16.59
N PRO A 250 -12.29 0.51 15.37
CA PRO A 250 -13.18 1.42 14.65
C PRO A 250 -14.41 1.83 15.48
N ASP A 251 -15.05 0.87 16.15
CA ASP A 251 -16.24 1.13 16.96
C ASP A 251 -15.93 2.10 18.11
N ALA A 252 -14.83 1.88 18.83
CA ALA A 252 -14.41 2.73 19.94
C ALA A 252 -14.03 4.14 19.48
N ALA A 253 -13.35 4.27 18.32
CA ALA A 253 -12.99 5.57 17.75
C ALA A 253 -14.23 6.35 17.27
N SER A 254 -15.24 5.66 16.73
CA SER A 254 -16.47 6.29 16.25
C SER A 254 -17.24 7.01 17.36
N HIS A 255 -17.16 6.49 18.58
CA HIS A 255 -17.86 7.04 19.73
C HIS A 255 -17.16 8.27 20.36
N ARG A 256 -15.87 8.52 20.06
CA ARG A 256 -15.13 9.66 20.61
C ARG A 256 -15.64 11.02 20.12
N HIS A 257 -16.31 11.04 18.97
CA HIS A 257 -16.83 12.25 18.33
C HIS A 257 -18.35 12.38 18.46
N LEU A 258 -18.97 11.63 19.37
CA LEU A 258 -20.39 11.82 19.64
C LEU A 258 -20.61 13.18 20.29
N PRO A 259 -21.62 13.95 19.84
CA PRO A 259 -22.09 15.09 20.60
C PRO A 259 -22.42 14.66 22.03
N GLU A 260 -22.23 15.57 23.00
CA GLU A 260 -22.79 15.41 24.35
C GLU A 260 -24.23 14.94 24.28
N ASP A 261 -24.72 14.21 25.29
CA ASP A 261 -26.06 13.63 25.33
C ASP A 261 -27.14 14.63 24.86
N VAL A 262 -27.44 14.58 23.55
CA VAL A 262 -28.28 15.54 22.83
C VAL A 262 -29.66 15.66 23.47
N PRO A 263 -30.31 14.55 23.88
CA PRO A 263 -31.50 14.59 24.72
C PRO A 263 -31.36 15.49 25.94
N THR A 264 -30.27 15.40 26.68
CA THR A 264 -30.04 16.18 27.91
C THR A 264 -29.92 17.68 27.60
N VAL A 265 -29.19 18.07 26.57
CA VAL A 265 -29.06 19.48 26.16
C VAL A 265 -30.41 20.08 25.75
N VAL A 266 -31.18 19.36 24.93
CA VAL A 266 -32.49 19.84 24.47
C VAL A 266 -33.50 19.89 25.62
N ASN A 267 -33.48 18.92 26.53
CA ASN A 267 -34.36 18.90 27.71
C ASN A 267 -34.06 20.06 28.65
N LEU A 268 -32.78 20.36 28.90
CA LEU A 268 -32.39 21.51 29.73
C LEU A 268 -32.90 22.83 29.12
N ALA A 269 -32.75 23.02 27.81
CA ALA A 269 -33.28 24.19 27.11
C ALA A 269 -34.82 24.27 27.19
N LYS A 270 -35.51 23.13 27.04
CA LYS A 270 -36.97 23.03 27.17
C LYS A 270 -37.44 23.50 28.55
N GLU A 271 -36.83 22.99 29.62
CA GLU A 271 -37.16 23.36 31.00
C GLU A 271 -36.98 24.86 31.26
N GLN A 272 -35.89 25.45 30.76
CA GLN A 272 -35.61 26.88 30.91
C GLN A 272 -36.66 27.77 30.21
N VAL A 273 -37.09 27.40 29.00
CA VAL A 273 -38.10 28.15 28.25
C VAL A 273 -39.47 28.01 28.89
N LEU A 274 -39.89 26.79 29.24
CA LEU A 274 -41.17 26.57 29.91
C LEU A 274 -41.24 27.30 31.25
N GLY A 275 -40.16 27.26 32.05
CA GLY A 275 -40.07 28.01 33.29
C GLY A 275 -40.14 29.53 33.10
N THR A 276 -39.67 30.05 31.95
CA THR A 276 -39.78 31.48 31.62
C THR A 276 -41.20 31.88 31.23
N ILE A 277 -41.91 31.01 30.50
CA ILE A 277 -43.34 31.22 30.16
C ILE A 277 -44.19 31.26 31.43
N LEU A 278 -43.94 30.35 32.38
CA LEU A 278 -44.66 30.34 33.66
C LEU A 278 -44.36 31.58 34.53
N ARG A 279 -43.11 32.07 34.53
CA ARG A 279 -42.80 33.34 35.21
C ARG A 279 -43.50 34.54 34.56
N LEU A 280 -43.66 34.54 33.25
CA LEU A 280 -44.40 35.57 32.53
C LEU A 280 -45.89 35.55 32.91
N GLU A 281 -46.49 34.38 33.05
CA GLU A 281 -47.88 34.22 33.53
C GLU A 281 -48.07 34.91 34.89
N MET A 282 -47.23 34.56 35.87
CA MET A 282 -47.27 35.18 37.21
C MET A 282 -47.14 36.71 37.15
N GLY A 283 -46.21 37.24 36.34
CA GLY A 283 -46.02 38.69 36.21
C GLY A 283 -47.20 39.41 35.52
N LEU A 284 -47.92 38.73 34.63
CA LEU A 284 -49.14 39.28 34.00
C LEU A 284 -50.33 39.29 34.96
N GLU A 285 -50.44 38.25 35.79
CA GLU A 285 -51.45 38.17 36.86
C GLU A 285 -51.30 39.30 37.88
N GLU A 286 -50.06 39.63 38.28
CA GLU A 286 -49.77 40.76 39.17
C GLU A 286 -50.23 42.12 38.59
N LEU A 287 -50.28 42.25 37.27
CA LEU A 287 -50.76 43.44 36.55
C LEU A 287 -52.28 43.42 36.30
N GLY A 288 -52.99 42.39 36.75
CA GLY A 288 -54.44 42.24 36.61
C GLY A 288 -54.89 41.55 35.30
N PHE A 289 -53.97 41.06 34.49
CA PHE A 289 -54.28 40.27 33.29
C PHE A 289 -54.39 38.78 33.65
N HIS A 290 -55.34 38.06 33.02
CA HIS A 290 -55.57 36.63 33.29
C HIS A 290 -55.42 35.80 32.00
N PRO A 291 -54.19 35.56 31.51
CA PRO A 291 -53.91 35.01 30.19
C PRO A 291 -53.90 33.47 30.12
N GLU A 292 -54.63 32.76 30.99
CA GLU A 292 -54.52 31.30 31.18
C GLU A 292 -54.60 30.50 29.87
N SER A 293 -55.51 30.89 28.97
CA SER A 293 -55.75 30.17 27.71
C SER A 293 -54.59 30.33 26.73
N GLU A 294 -54.01 31.52 26.68
CA GLU A 294 -52.89 31.93 25.85
C GLU A 294 -51.59 31.29 26.36
N ILE A 295 -51.36 31.31 27.67
CA ILE A 295 -50.21 30.67 28.31
C ILE A 295 -50.27 29.15 28.10
N LYS A 296 -51.41 28.51 28.35
CA LYS A 296 -51.56 27.07 28.13
C LYS A 296 -51.30 26.66 26.69
N LYS A 297 -51.79 27.44 25.71
CA LYS A 297 -51.47 27.25 24.29
C LYS A 297 -49.97 27.44 24.02
N ALA A 298 -49.35 28.47 24.59
CA ALA A 298 -47.91 28.72 24.44
C ALA A 298 -47.06 27.57 25.01
N LEU A 299 -47.37 27.09 26.22
CA LEU A 299 -46.72 25.94 26.84
C LEU A 299 -46.85 24.69 25.97
N THR A 300 -48.06 24.36 25.51
CA THR A 300 -48.33 23.17 24.69
C THR A 300 -47.60 23.22 23.36
N ASN A 301 -47.66 24.36 22.67
CA ASN A 301 -46.98 24.54 21.38
C ASN A 301 -45.45 24.50 21.53
N THR A 302 -44.93 25.09 22.61
CA THR A 302 -43.49 25.07 22.94
C THR A 302 -43.04 23.65 23.24
N ASP A 303 -43.78 22.92 24.07
CA ASP A 303 -43.52 21.53 24.42
C ASP A 303 -43.43 20.63 23.17
N ILE A 304 -44.45 20.69 22.30
CA ILE A 304 -44.48 19.98 21.01
C ILE A 304 -43.31 20.40 20.11
N GLY A 305 -42.97 21.69 20.09
CA GLY A 305 -41.84 22.23 19.33
C GLY A 305 -40.51 21.64 19.77
N PHE A 306 -40.25 21.60 21.08
CA PHE A 306 -39.04 21.00 21.65
C PHE A 306 -39.00 19.49 21.42
N ASP A 307 -40.12 18.79 21.50
CA ASP A 307 -40.16 17.35 21.22
C ASP A 307 -39.78 17.04 19.77
N LYS A 308 -40.28 17.83 18.80
CA LYS A 308 -39.87 17.73 17.39
C LYS A 308 -38.40 18.06 17.19
N LEU A 309 -37.90 19.10 17.86
CA LEU A 309 -36.48 19.48 17.81
C LEU A 309 -35.59 18.36 18.35
N ARG A 310 -35.96 17.76 19.49
CA ARG A 310 -35.26 16.63 20.11
C ARG A 310 -35.21 15.44 19.17
N GLN A 311 -36.34 15.04 18.58
CA GLN A 311 -36.40 13.93 17.63
C GLN A 311 -35.48 14.16 16.43
N ARG A 312 -35.49 15.37 15.87
CA ARG A 312 -34.61 15.74 14.75
C ARG A 312 -33.13 15.71 15.17
N ALA A 313 -32.79 16.30 16.31
CA ALA A 313 -31.42 16.36 16.80
C ALA A 313 -30.85 14.96 17.07
N VAL A 314 -31.62 14.07 17.70
CA VAL A 314 -31.24 12.67 17.90
C VAL A 314 -31.07 11.94 16.57
N SER A 315 -31.96 12.17 15.60
CA SER A 315 -31.85 11.54 14.28
C SER A 315 -30.61 12.01 13.52
N GLU A 316 -30.26 13.30 13.57
CA GLU A 316 -29.05 13.81 12.90
C GLU A 316 -27.79 13.31 13.61
N ALA A 317 -27.76 13.32 14.95
CA ALA A 317 -26.64 12.75 15.71
C ALA A 317 -26.42 11.27 15.37
N SER A 318 -27.51 10.49 15.29
CA SER A 318 -27.44 9.07 14.87
C SER A 318 -26.85 8.89 13.46
N ARG A 319 -27.27 9.72 12.49
CA ARG A 319 -26.71 9.70 11.13
C ARG A 319 -25.23 10.06 11.09
N GLU A 320 -24.81 10.98 11.96
CA GLU A 320 -23.40 11.34 12.09
C GLU A 320 -22.59 10.15 12.62
N VAL A 321 -23.08 9.41 13.62
CA VAL A 321 -22.45 8.17 14.10
C VAL A 321 -22.27 7.17 12.98
N ASP A 322 -23.34 6.89 12.22
CA ASP A 322 -23.31 5.94 11.11
C ASP A 322 -22.31 6.37 10.03
N THR A 323 -22.23 7.67 9.76
CA THR A 323 -21.28 8.23 8.79
C THR A 323 -19.84 8.08 9.28
N ASN A 324 -19.59 8.38 10.56
CA ASN A 324 -18.28 8.25 11.18
C ASN A 324 -17.82 6.78 11.21
N ALA A 325 -18.71 5.86 11.59
CA ALA A 325 -18.42 4.43 11.59
C ALA A 325 -18.07 3.92 10.19
N LYS A 326 -18.80 4.35 9.14
CA LYS A 326 -18.48 4.01 7.74
C LYS A 326 -17.13 4.57 7.30
N GLN A 327 -16.81 5.81 7.67
CA GLN A 327 -15.52 6.44 7.33
C GLN A 327 -14.35 5.73 8.03
N LEU A 328 -14.49 5.41 9.31
CA LEU A 328 -13.49 4.62 10.05
C LEU A 328 -13.34 3.23 9.45
N SER A 329 -14.44 2.54 9.13
CA SER A 329 -14.35 1.23 8.46
C SER A 329 -13.58 1.32 7.14
N LYS A 330 -13.80 2.38 6.35
CA LYS A 330 -13.01 2.64 5.13
C LYS A 330 -11.55 2.92 5.44
N LEU A 331 -11.24 3.83 6.37
CA LEU A 331 -9.87 4.13 6.79
C LEU A 331 -9.10 2.85 7.12
N PHE A 332 -9.68 1.97 7.92
CA PHE A 332 -9.07 0.71 8.29
C PHE A 332 -8.89 -0.22 7.09
N ARG A 333 -9.84 -0.28 6.15
CA ARG A 333 -9.66 -1.06 4.91
C ARG A 333 -8.56 -0.51 4.01
N TYR A 334 -8.36 0.81 3.97
CA TYR A 334 -7.28 1.42 3.17
C TYR A 334 -5.90 1.15 3.77
N MET A 335 -5.77 1.19 5.09
CA MET A 335 -4.49 0.99 5.79
C MET A 335 -4.18 -0.48 6.07
N LEU A 336 -5.21 -1.28 6.34
CA LEU A 336 -5.14 -2.70 6.68
C LEU A 336 -6.17 -3.50 5.84
N PRO A 337 -5.99 -3.55 4.51
CA PRO A 337 -6.87 -4.32 3.62
C PRO A 337 -6.93 -5.79 4.05
N ASP A 338 -8.14 -6.30 4.29
CA ASP A 338 -8.40 -7.63 4.87
C ASP A 338 -7.62 -7.93 6.16
N GLY A 339 -7.33 -6.89 6.96
CA GLY A 339 -6.56 -6.99 8.20
C GLY A 339 -5.06 -7.21 8.00
N ARG A 340 -4.56 -7.07 6.76
CA ARG A 340 -3.16 -7.28 6.40
C ARG A 340 -2.46 -5.94 6.11
N PRO A 341 -1.12 -5.87 6.23
CA PRO A 341 -0.38 -4.67 5.85
C PRO A 341 -0.67 -4.26 4.41
N GLN A 342 -0.97 -2.99 4.17
CA GLN A 342 -1.33 -2.46 2.86
C GLN A 342 -0.37 -2.90 1.75
N GLN A 343 0.94 -2.84 2.01
CA GLN A 343 1.97 -3.20 1.05
C GLN A 343 1.91 -4.65 0.54
N GLU A 344 1.34 -5.56 1.32
CA GLU A 344 1.25 -6.99 0.98
C GLU A 344 0.02 -7.35 0.16
N VAL A 345 -0.93 -6.42 0.01
CA VAL A 345 -2.20 -6.66 -0.69
C VAL A 345 -2.32 -5.74 -1.90
N MET A 346 -1.96 -4.47 -1.74
CA MET A 346 -2.15 -3.45 -2.76
C MET A 346 -1.16 -3.61 -3.92
N SER A 347 -1.69 -3.57 -5.13
CA SER A 347 -0.91 -3.54 -6.36
C SER A 347 -0.31 -2.17 -6.62
N LEU A 348 0.88 -2.12 -7.22
CA LEU A 348 1.44 -0.89 -7.78
C LEU A 348 0.49 -0.23 -8.79
N LEU A 349 -0.29 -1.04 -9.51
CA LEU A 349 -1.24 -0.53 -10.52
C LEU A 349 -2.29 0.39 -9.93
N HIS A 350 -2.67 0.20 -8.67
CA HIS A 350 -3.59 1.10 -7.98
C HIS A 350 -3.02 2.52 -7.94
N TYR A 351 -1.78 2.66 -7.47
CA TYR A 351 -1.14 3.95 -7.30
C TYR A 351 -0.75 4.59 -8.64
N LEU A 352 -0.28 3.81 -9.62
CA LEU A 352 0.02 4.35 -10.95
C LEU A 352 -1.23 4.84 -11.69
N ASP A 353 -2.39 4.25 -11.40
CA ASP A 353 -3.65 4.76 -11.94
C ASP A 353 -3.99 6.12 -11.34
N PHE A 354 -3.98 6.25 -10.01
CA PHE A 354 -4.33 7.51 -9.35
C PHE A 354 -3.31 8.63 -9.51
N TYR A 355 -2.02 8.30 -9.43
CA TYR A 355 -0.93 9.27 -9.27
C TYR A 355 0.02 9.31 -10.47
N GLY A 356 -0.19 8.46 -11.47
CA GLY A 356 0.63 8.45 -12.68
C GLY A 356 2.06 7.91 -12.46
N PRO A 357 2.93 8.06 -13.48
CA PRO A 357 4.28 7.48 -13.45
C PRO A 357 5.21 8.12 -12.42
N ASP A 358 5.00 9.40 -12.10
CA ASP A 358 5.84 10.18 -11.18
C ASP A 358 5.70 9.69 -9.72
N PHE A 359 4.67 8.89 -9.42
CA PHE A 359 4.49 8.21 -8.14
C PHE A 359 5.74 7.46 -7.68
N LEU A 360 6.42 6.75 -8.59
CA LEU A 360 7.59 5.95 -8.22
C LEU A 360 8.80 6.80 -7.84
N ASP A 361 9.00 7.91 -8.55
CA ASP A 361 10.08 8.85 -8.25
C ASP A 361 9.79 9.59 -6.95
N GLY A 362 8.56 10.06 -6.76
CA GLY A 362 8.12 10.65 -5.49
C GLY A 362 8.29 9.69 -4.31
N LEU A 363 7.91 8.41 -4.48
CA LEU A 363 8.09 7.38 -3.45
C LEU A 363 9.59 7.16 -3.15
N ARG A 364 10.45 7.14 -4.16
CA ARG A 364 11.90 7.00 -3.98
C ARG A 364 12.49 8.16 -3.17
N ASP A 365 12.01 9.37 -3.37
CA ASP A 365 12.55 10.58 -2.74
C ASP A 365 12.15 10.72 -1.26
N VAL A 366 10.98 10.19 -0.87
CA VAL A 366 10.48 10.30 0.50
C VAL A 366 10.86 9.13 1.41
N LEU A 367 11.17 7.95 0.84
CA LEU A 367 11.50 6.77 1.62
C LEU A 367 12.87 6.86 2.30
N GLN A 368 12.91 6.49 3.58
CA GLN A 368 14.14 6.38 4.36
C GLN A 368 14.64 4.93 4.31
N PHE A 369 15.54 4.63 3.37
CA PHE A 369 16.02 3.26 3.11
C PHE A 369 16.94 2.69 4.20
N ASP A 370 17.42 3.53 5.13
CA ASP A 370 18.21 3.15 6.30
C ASP A 370 17.36 2.98 7.57
N ASP A 371 16.08 3.33 7.53
CA ASP A 371 15.14 3.11 8.63
C ASP A 371 14.41 1.77 8.47
N VAL A 372 14.60 0.89 9.44
CA VAL A 372 13.96 -0.43 9.50
C VAL A 372 12.55 -0.39 10.10
N ARG A 373 12.13 0.76 10.63
CA ARG A 373 10.77 0.97 11.14
C ARG A 373 9.79 1.06 9.97
N HIS A 374 8.53 0.72 10.25
CA HIS A 374 7.45 0.94 9.30
C HIS A 374 7.23 2.45 9.11
N GLN A 375 7.08 2.89 7.86
CA GLN A 375 6.97 4.29 7.49
C GLN A 375 5.55 4.61 7.00
N ALA A 376 4.92 5.65 7.54
CA ALA A 376 3.72 6.23 6.94
C ALA A 376 4.12 7.27 5.89
N VAL A 377 3.81 7.01 4.62
CA VAL A 377 4.18 7.87 3.49
C VAL A 377 2.94 8.62 3.01
N TYR A 378 2.92 9.94 3.23
CA TYR A 378 1.83 10.81 2.85
C TYR A 378 1.99 11.26 1.39
N LEU A 379 0.93 11.09 0.60
CA LEU A 379 0.88 11.60 -0.77
C LEU A 379 0.32 13.00 -0.75
N ALA A 380 1.08 13.97 -1.27
CA ALA A 380 0.59 15.33 -1.45
C ALA A 380 -0.60 15.34 -2.43
N GLU A 381 -1.68 16.03 -2.06
CA GLU A 381 -2.72 16.40 -3.02
C GLU A 381 -2.18 17.55 -3.89
N GLU A 382 -2.13 17.35 -5.22
CA GLU A 382 -1.91 18.43 -6.18
C GLU A 382 -3.17 19.28 -6.42
#